data_AF-A0A5A5RJ27-F1
#
_entry.id   AF-A0A5A5RJ27-F1
#
_cell.length_a   1.000
_cell.length_b   1.000
_cell.length_c   1.000
_cell.angle_alpha   90.00
_cell.angle_beta   90.00
_cell.angle_gamma   90.00
#
_symmetry.space_group_name_H-M   'P 1'
#
loop_
_entity.id
_entity.type
_entity.pdbx_description
1 polymer ?
#
loop_
_entity_poly.entity_id
_entity_poly.type
_entity_poly.pdbx_seq_one_letter_code
_entity_poly.pdbx_strand_id
1 'polypeptide(L)'
;MNQPRLLSFTLDGWGVLGGPVSLSLVNQVGVLVGRNGAGKSAILEGFEAISSCAIGRSIGSRMIDSDSIPSILQVEIITPTNRHLGYRYELIIPFSMDDIDTDREHPTFAISNCT
;
A
#
# COMPACT_ATOMS: atom_id res chain seq x y z
N MET A 1 5.63 -10.64 -22.81
CA MET A 1 5.59 -9.85 -21.56
C MET A 1 5.95 -10.80 -20.43
N ASN A 2 7.14 -10.65 -19.81
CA ASN A 2 7.66 -11.59 -18.81
C ASN A 2 7.51 -11.09 -17.36
N GLN A 3 6.72 -10.06 -17.13
CA GLN A 3 6.51 -9.49 -15.80
C GLN A 3 5.05 -9.67 -15.37
N PRO A 4 4.80 -9.88 -14.06
CA PRO A 4 3.45 -9.79 -13.51
C PRO A 4 2.81 -8.44 -13.83
N ARG A 5 1.50 -8.43 -14.04
CA ARG A 5 0.71 -7.21 -14.28
C ARG A 5 -0.23 -6.98 -13.11
N LEU A 6 -0.27 -5.76 -12.60
CA LEU A 6 -1.23 -5.33 -11.58
C LEU A 6 -2.62 -5.22 -12.21
N LEU A 7 -3.60 -5.89 -11.63
CA LEU A 7 -5.00 -5.89 -12.05
C LEU A 7 -5.84 -4.96 -11.19
N SER A 8 -5.59 -4.92 -9.88
CA SER A 8 -6.31 -4.05 -8.97
C SER A 8 -5.50 -3.81 -7.70
N PHE A 9 -5.85 -2.75 -6.99
CA PHE A 9 -5.41 -2.57 -5.61
C PHE A 9 -6.48 -1.90 -4.76
N THR A 10 -6.44 -2.18 -3.46
CA THR A 10 -7.26 -1.52 -2.44
C THR A 10 -6.34 -0.94 -1.36
N LEU A 11 -6.58 0.33 -1.01
CA LEU A 11 -6.00 0.97 0.16
C LEU A 11 -7.07 1.06 1.25
N ASP A 12 -6.71 0.74 2.48
CA ASP A 12 -7.59 0.83 3.63
C ASP A 12 -6.81 1.19 4.91
N GLY A 13 -7.54 1.57 5.95
CA GLY A 13 -7.00 1.96 7.24
C GLY A 13 -6.28 3.32 7.22
N TRP A 14 -6.67 4.23 6.30
CA TRP A 14 -6.15 5.60 6.26
C TRP A 14 -7.26 6.64 6.35
N GLY A 15 -7.22 7.46 7.41
CA GLY A 15 -8.24 8.49 7.66
C GLY A 15 -8.40 9.50 6.51
N VAL A 16 -7.32 9.78 5.76
CA VAL A 16 -7.32 10.72 4.62
C VAL A 16 -8.30 10.31 3.51
N LEU A 17 -8.52 9.01 3.32
CA LEU A 17 -9.42 8.50 2.27
C LEU A 17 -10.86 8.32 2.76
N GLY A 18 -11.11 8.41 4.08
CA GLY A 18 -12.43 8.26 4.68
C GLY A 18 -13.01 6.84 4.64
N GLY A 19 -12.25 5.87 4.15
CA GLY A 19 -12.63 4.47 4.06
C GLY A 19 -11.80 3.71 3.01
N PRO A 20 -12.13 2.42 2.77
CA PRO A 20 -11.47 1.62 1.76
C PRO A 20 -11.68 2.20 0.36
N VAL A 21 -10.60 2.31 -0.42
CA VAL A 21 -10.63 2.75 -1.82
C VAL A 21 -10.01 1.67 -2.71
N SER A 22 -10.80 1.16 -3.65
CA SER A 22 -10.36 0.15 -4.63
C SER A 22 -10.26 0.73 -6.04
N LEU A 23 -9.20 0.38 -6.76
CA LEU A 23 -9.00 0.72 -8.16
C LEU A 23 -8.72 -0.54 -8.98
N SER A 24 -9.42 -0.68 -10.10
CA SER A 24 -9.20 -1.74 -11.09
C SER A 24 -8.49 -1.19 -12.33
N LEU A 25 -7.43 -1.86 -12.73
CA LEU A 25 -6.58 -1.54 -13.88
C LEU A 25 -6.94 -2.47 -15.03
N VAL A 26 -7.71 -1.96 -16.00
CA VAL A 26 -8.14 -2.73 -17.17
C VAL A 26 -7.03 -2.82 -18.24
N ASN A 27 -6.20 -1.78 -18.35
CA ASN A 27 -5.19 -1.59 -19.40
C ASN A 27 -3.82 -1.20 -18.83
N GLN A 28 -2.79 -1.15 -19.70
CA GLN A 28 -1.44 -0.72 -19.33
C GLN A 28 -1.35 0.72 -18.81
N VAL A 29 -2.32 1.58 -19.17
CA VAL A 29 -2.38 2.98 -18.72
C VAL A 29 -3.77 3.25 -18.14
N GLY A 30 -3.81 3.67 -16.88
CA GLY A 30 -5.01 4.16 -16.20
C GLY A 30 -4.94 5.66 -15.98
N VAL A 31 -6.08 6.35 -16.11
CA VAL A 31 -6.18 7.79 -15.83
C VAL A 31 -7.11 8.00 -14.64
N LEU A 32 -6.60 8.61 -13.58
CA LEU A 32 -7.38 8.94 -12.38
C LEU A 32 -7.90 10.37 -12.50
N VAL A 33 -9.23 10.53 -12.58
CA VAL A 33 -9.91 11.84 -12.72
C VAL A 33 -10.90 12.09 -11.59
N GLY A 34 -11.13 13.36 -11.29
CA GLY A 34 -12.03 13.78 -10.20
C GLY A 34 -11.81 15.23 -9.81
N ARG A 35 -12.72 15.79 -9.01
CA ARG A 35 -12.64 17.17 -8.51
C ARG A 35 -11.36 17.41 -7.68
N ASN A 36 -10.97 18.67 -7.52
CA ASN A 36 -9.93 19.02 -6.56
C ASN A 36 -10.38 18.63 -5.15
N GLY A 37 -9.46 18.07 -4.36
CA GLY A 37 -9.77 17.51 -3.03
C GLY A 37 -10.40 16.12 -3.05
N ALA A 38 -10.67 15.49 -4.21
CA ALA A 38 -11.28 14.15 -4.28
C ALA A 38 -10.33 12.99 -3.90
N GLY A 39 -9.16 13.26 -3.31
CA GLY A 39 -8.24 12.20 -2.85
C GLY A 39 -7.35 11.57 -3.94
N LYS A 40 -7.29 12.12 -5.16
CA LYS A 40 -6.47 11.54 -6.26
C LYS A 40 -4.99 11.38 -5.89
N SER A 41 -4.37 12.45 -5.36
CA SER A 41 -2.96 12.42 -4.93
C SER A 41 -2.78 11.48 -3.75
N ALA A 42 -3.69 11.54 -2.76
CA ALA A 42 -3.65 10.64 -1.61
C ALA A 42 -3.65 9.16 -2.06
N ILE A 43 -4.50 8.76 -3.01
CA ILE A 43 -4.49 7.37 -3.50
C ILE A 43 -3.12 6.95 -4.05
N LEU A 44 -2.46 7.81 -4.84
CA LEU A 44 -1.16 7.49 -5.41
C LEU A 44 -0.03 7.52 -4.36
N GLU A 45 -0.04 8.53 -3.50
CA GLU A 45 0.93 8.68 -2.40
C GLU A 45 0.82 7.54 -1.40
N GLY A 46 -0.41 7.17 -1.01
CA GLY A 46 -0.70 6.06 -0.12
C GLY A 46 -0.25 4.73 -0.71
N PHE A 47 -0.52 4.47 -1.99
CA PHE A 47 -0.05 3.28 -2.69
C PHE A 47 1.48 3.22 -2.74
N GLU A 48 2.16 4.32 -3.09
CA GLU A 48 3.61 4.39 -3.13
C GLU A 48 4.23 4.14 -1.75
N ALA A 49 3.66 4.75 -0.71
CA ALA A 49 4.19 4.67 0.64
C ALA A 49 4.07 3.26 1.22
N ILE A 50 2.86 2.68 1.28
CA ILE A 50 2.70 1.31 1.83
C ILE A 50 3.44 0.27 0.99
N SER A 51 3.48 0.43 -0.35
CA SER A 51 4.26 -0.47 -1.22
C SER A 51 5.75 -0.39 -0.92
N SER A 52 6.29 0.82 -0.71
CA SER A 52 7.69 1.03 -0.37
C SER A 52 8.05 0.39 0.96
N CYS A 53 7.17 0.48 1.97
CA CYS A 53 7.38 -0.25 3.22
C CYS A 53 7.33 -1.77 3.01
N ALA A 54 6.35 -2.28 2.26
CA ALA A 54 6.17 -3.72 2.02
C ALA A 54 7.39 -4.38 1.34
N ILE A 55 8.17 -3.62 0.56
CA ILE A 55 9.42 -4.07 -0.06
C ILE A 55 10.68 -3.73 0.75
N GLY A 56 10.52 -3.27 1.99
CA GLY A 56 11.63 -2.94 2.91
C GLY A 56 12.45 -1.71 2.50
N ARG A 57 11.91 -0.83 1.65
CA ARG A 57 12.59 0.45 1.34
C ARG A 57 12.38 1.41 2.51
N SER A 58 13.49 1.99 2.98
CA SER A 58 13.49 3.06 3.98
C SER A 58 12.69 4.25 3.48
N ILE A 59 11.47 4.37 3.97
CA ILE A 59 10.75 5.63 3.94
C ILE A 59 11.28 6.44 5.11
N GLY A 60 11.74 7.67 4.87
CA GLY A 60 12.40 8.47 5.89
C GLY A 60 11.59 8.53 7.20
N SER A 61 12.29 8.70 8.33
CA SER A 61 11.78 8.71 9.72
C SER A 61 10.51 9.55 9.99
N ARG A 62 10.07 10.37 9.02
CA ARG A 62 8.87 11.21 9.10
C ARG A 62 7.54 10.49 8.84
N MET A 63 7.54 9.20 8.47
CA MET A 63 6.31 8.41 8.23
C MET A 63 6.03 7.35 9.31
N ILE A 64 6.66 7.45 10.49
CA ILE A 64 6.40 6.56 11.63
C ILE A 64 5.27 7.14 12.49
N ASP A 65 4.15 7.45 11.84
CA ASP A 65 2.87 7.71 12.50
C ASP A 65 1.83 6.85 11.80
N SER A 66 1.02 6.10 12.54
CA SER A 66 -0.01 5.21 12.00
C SER A 66 -1.03 5.94 11.12
N ASP A 67 -1.17 7.26 11.30
CA ASP A 67 -2.05 8.10 10.49
C ASP A 67 -1.40 8.66 9.21
N SER A 68 -0.10 8.42 9.01
CA SER A 68 0.65 8.99 7.88
C SER A 68 0.48 8.23 6.56
N ILE A 69 0.15 6.93 6.63
CA ILE A 69 0.00 6.04 5.46
C ILE A 69 -1.13 5.04 5.67
N PRO A 70 -1.65 4.41 4.59
CA PRO A 70 -2.54 3.25 4.73
C PRO A 70 -1.90 2.13 5.53
N SER A 71 -2.69 1.46 6.36
CA SER A 71 -2.26 0.27 7.09
C SER A 71 -2.53 -1.02 6.32
N ILE A 72 -3.39 -0.98 5.31
CA ILE A 72 -3.75 -2.14 4.50
C ILE A 72 -3.54 -1.83 3.02
N LEU A 73 -2.84 -2.74 2.34
CA LEU A 73 -2.75 -2.80 0.88
C LEU A 73 -3.20 -4.19 0.41
N GLN A 74 -4.26 -4.24 -0.38
CA GLN A 74 -4.60 -5.44 -1.14
C GLN A 74 -4.21 -5.23 -2.60
N VAL A 75 -3.62 -6.24 -3.23
CA VAL A 75 -3.27 -6.22 -4.65
C VAL A 75 -3.70 -7.51 -5.33
N GLU A 76 -4.22 -7.38 -6.54
CA GLU A 76 -4.44 -8.50 -7.45
C GLU A 76 -3.48 -8.37 -8.63
N ILE A 77 -2.81 -9.47 -8.97
CA ILE A 77 -1.90 -9.52 -10.11
C ILE A 77 -2.23 -10.71 -11.02
N ILE A 78 -1.86 -10.59 -12.29
CA ILE A 78 -1.77 -11.71 -13.21
C ILE A 78 -0.30 -12.00 -13.52
N THR A 79 0.12 -13.24 -13.32
CA THR A 79 1.50 -13.67 -13.64
C THR A 79 1.70 -13.82 -15.15
N PRO A 80 2.96 -13.92 -15.63
CA PRO A 80 3.23 -14.29 -17.03
C PRO A 80 2.65 -15.64 -17.45
N THR A 81 2.35 -16.52 -16.48
CA THR A 81 1.72 -17.82 -16.67
C THR A 81 0.19 -17.80 -16.57
N ASN A 82 -0.44 -16.61 -16.66
CA ASN A 82 -1.89 -16.41 -16.53
C ASN A 82 -2.48 -16.88 -15.18
N ARG A 83 -1.69 -16.93 -14.12
CA ARG A 83 -2.19 -17.19 -12.77
C ARG A 83 -2.64 -15.88 -12.13
N HIS A 84 -3.85 -15.87 -11.59
CA HIS A 84 -4.34 -14.77 -10.76
C HIS A 84 -3.88 -14.99 -9.32
N LEU A 85 -3.30 -13.96 -8.70
CA LEU A 85 -2.84 -13.99 -7.32
C LEU A 85 -3.33 -12.76 -6.58
N GLY A 86 -3.90 -12.96 -5.38
CA GLY A 86 -4.33 -11.92 -4.47
C GLY A 86 -3.44 -11.88 -3.23
N TYR A 87 -2.89 -10.71 -2.91
CA TYR A 87 -2.09 -10.47 -1.72
C TYR A 87 -2.75 -9.41 -0.85
N ARG A 88 -2.73 -9.64 0.47
CA ARG A 88 -3.05 -8.62 1.46
C ARG A 88 -1.85 -8.38 2.35
N TYR A 89 -1.40 -7.13 2.34
CA TYR A 89 -0.35 -6.59 3.20
C TYR A 89 -1.01 -5.80 4.31
N GLU A 90 -0.58 -6.07 5.54
CA GLU A 90 -0.98 -5.34 6.73
C GLU A 90 0.26 -4.82 7.43
N LEU A 91 0.29 -3.49 7.63
CA LEU A 91 1.33 -2.80 8.35
C LEU A 91 1.13 -3.03 9.84
N ILE A 92 2.11 -3.68 10.47
CA ILE A 92 2.15 -3.87 11.91
C ILE A 92 3.21 -2.93 12.46
N ILE A 93 2.76 -1.85 13.10
CA ILE A 93 3.63 -0.94 13.84
C ILE A 93 3.73 -1.48 15.27
N PRO A 94 4.90 -1.96 15.72
CA PRO A 94 5.08 -2.29 17.13
C PRO A 94 4.91 -1.02 17.96
N PHE A 95 4.13 -1.12 19.05
CA PHE A 95 3.68 0.00 19.86
C PHE A 95 4.82 0.91 20.38
N SER A 96 4.58 2.23 20.36
CA SER A 96 5.23 3.28 21.17
C SER A 96 6.77 3.37 21.11
N MET A 97 7.30 4.18 20.18
CA MET A 97 8.69 4.67 20.20
C MET A 97 8.87 5.91 21.11
N ASP A 98 8.31 5.91 22.32
CA ASP A 98 8.68 6.94 23.30
C ASP A 98 10.05 6.65 23.96
N ASP A 99 10.63 5.45 23.80
CA ASP A 99 11.85 5.02 24.51
C ASP A 99 12.84 4.17 23.67
N ILE A 100 13.05 4.46 22.37
CA ILE A 100 14.07 3.72 21.60
C ILE A 100 15.17 4.65 21.08
N ASP A 101 16.26 4.62 21.85
CA ASP A 101 17.60 5.00 21.45
C ASP A 101 17.95 4.36 20.09
N THR A 102 18.29 5.22 19.14
CA THR A 102 18.97 5.01 17.84
C THR A 102 19.31 3.57 17.37
N ASP A 103 18.35 2.65 17.31
CA ASP A 103 18.47 1.43 16.50
C ASP A 103 17.24 1.30 15.60
N ARG A 104 17.50 1.27 14.29
CA ARG A 104 16.49 1.31 13.22
C ARG A 104 15.64 0.04 13.23
N GLU A 105 14.55 0.04 13.98
CA GLU A 105 13.52 -0.99 13.82
C GLU A 105 12.69 -0.71 12.56
N HIS A 106 12.70 -1.67 11.65
CA HIS A 106 11.91 -1.62 10.41
C HIS A 106 10.45 -2.01 10.69
N PRO A 107 9.46 -1.37 10.05
CA PRO A 107 8.07 -1.78 10.15
C PRO A 107 7.92 -3.25 9.70
N THR A 108 7.13 -4.02 10.45
CA THR A 108 6.88 -5.44 10.18
C THR A 108 5.60 -5.61 9.37
N PHE A 109 5.61 -6.53 8.40
CA PHE A 109 4.46 -6.82 7.54
C PHE A 109 3.95 -8.24 7.76
N ALA A 110 2.64 -8.37 7.93
CA ALA A 110 1.97 -9.65 7.72
C ALA A 110 1.50 -9.75 6.25
N ILE A 111 1.84 -10.85 5.60
CA ILE A 111 1.38 -11.18 4.24
C ILE A 111 0.43 -12.37 4.36
N SER A 112 -0.80 -12.18 3.87
CA SER A 112 -1.76 -13.28 3.72
C SER A 112 -2.14 -13.44 2.25
N ASN A 113 -2.25 -14.69 1.81
CA ASN A 113 -2.80 -15.02 0.50
C ASN A 113 -4.33 -15.01 0.62
N CYS A 114 -4.99 -14.20 -0.19
CA CYS A 114 -6.43 -14.28 -0.36
C CYS A 114 -6.72 -15.34 -1.44
N THR A 115 -7.53 -16.36 -1.09
CA THR A 115 -7.92 -17.44 -2.01
C THR A 115 -9.21 -17.09 -2.74
#